data_AF-A0A2P2KX95-F1
#
_entry.id   AF-A0A2P2KX95-F1
#
_cell.length_a   1.000
_cell.length_b   1.000
_cell.length_c   1.000
_cell.angle_alpha   90.00
_cell.angle_beta   90.00
_cell.angle_gamma   90.00
#
_symmetry.space_group_name_H-M   'P 1'
#
loop_
_entity.id
_entity.type
_entity.pdbx_description
1 polymer ?
#
loop_
_entity_poly.entity_id
_entity_poly.type
_entity_poly.pdbx_seq_one_letter_code
_entity_poly.pdbx_strand_id
1 'polypeptide(L)'
;MMATARTMAAATTASCVLLKRPISSHFKNVCFGNNSNKRQVLSCSRRLFSCKAIYNPGDLRIKEEGQPETLDYRVFFLDNSGKRVSPWHDIPLHFGDGVFNFVVEIPRESSQKMEVATDEQFTPIKQDTKKGKLRYYP
;
A
#
# COMPACT_ATOMS: atom_id res chain seq x y z
N MET A 1 -45.99 -14.23 38.67
CA MET A 1 -46.65 -12.98 39.12
C MET A 1 -46.52 -11.97 37.99
N MET A 2 -47.67 -11.48 37.51
CA MET A 2 -47.85 -10.48 36.46
C MET A 2 -48.04 -9.10 37.12
N ALA A 3 -47.44 -8.05 36.56
CA ALA A 3 -47.73 -6.61 36.76
C ALA A 3 -46.61 -5.82 36.05
N THR A 4 -46.75 -4.68 35.36
CA THR A 4 -47.83 -3.67 35.20
C THR A 4 -47.40 -2.73 34.06
N ALA A 5 -48.35 -2.25 33.27
CA ALA A 5 -48.19 -1.31 32.15
C ALA A 5 -47.98 0.14 32.59
N ARG A 6 -47.35 1.00 31.77
CA ARG A 6 -47.67 2.45 31.62
C ARG A 6 -47.29 3.03 30.24
N THR A 7 -48.34 3.51 29.57
CA THR A 7 -48.56 4.68 28.68
C THR A 7 -47.37 5.49 28.13
N MET A 8 -47.36 5.72 26.81
CA MET A 8 -46.68 6.85 26.16
C MET A 8 -47.73 7.73 25.45
N ALA A 9 -47.76 9.02 25.80
CA ALA A 9 -48.62 10.03 25.19
C ALA A 9 -47.84 10.81 24.13
N ALA A 10 -48.52 11.13 23.03
CA ALA A 10 -48.03 11.90 21.90
C ALA A 10 -48.11 13.41 22.17
N ALA A 11 -47.19 14.17 21.55
CA ALA A 11 -47.38 15.59 21.28
C ALA A 11 -46.80 15.92 19.89
N THR A 12 -47.73 16.21 18.98
CA THR A 12 -47.59 16.89 17.68
C THR A 12 -47.12 18.33 17.86
N THR A 13 -46.29 18.86 16.95
CA THR A 13 -46.64 20.00 16.07
C THR A 13 -45.45 20.45 15.18
N ALA A 14 -45.73 20.52 13.87
CA ALA A 14 -45.43 21.58 12.89
C ALA A 14 -43.97 22.13 12.75
N SER A 15 -43.44 22.56 11.60
CA SER A 15 -43.92 22.88 10.24
C SER A 15 -42.71 23.25 9.36
N CYS A 16 -42.90 23.26 8.01
CA CYS A 16 -42.24 24.10 6.96
C CYS A 16 -40.69 24.06 6.81
N VAL A 17 -40.02 24.22 5.65
CA VAL A 17 -40.30 24.51 4.24
C VAL A 17 -39.06 24.12 3.42
N LEU A 18 -39.25 23.86 2.12
CA LEU A 18 -38.24 23.74 1.06
C LEU A 18 -37.26 24.93 1.01
N LEU A 19 -36.00 24.70 0.58
CA LEU A 19 -35.42 25.42 -0.56
C LEU A 19 -34.14 24.75 -1.12
N LYS A 20 -34.00 24.80 -2.44
CA LYS A 20 -32.91 24.25 -3.28
C LYS A 20 -31.84 25.32 -3.55
N ARG A 21 -30.54 24.92 -3.50
CA ARG A 21 -29.29 25.37 -4.19
C ARG A 21 -29.05 26.88 -4.52
N PRO A 22 -27.78 27.36 -4.45
CA PRO A 22 -26.93 27.55 -5.66
C PRO A 22 -25.40 27.26 -5.42
N ILE A 23 -24.66 26.67 -6.38
CA ILE A 23 -23.74 27.23 -7.43
C ILE A 23 -22.42 27.89 -6.92
N SER A 24 -21.30 27.19 -7.22
CA SER A 24 -19.97 27.61 -7.75
C SER A 24 -19.33 28.97 -7.38
N SER A 25 -18.04 28.96 -7.02
CA SER A 25 -16.96 29.58 -7.83
C SER A 25 -15.55 29.50 -7.19
N HIS A 26 -14.56 29.16 -8.03
CA HIS A 26 -13.16 29.64 -8.05
C HIS A 26 -12.29 29.67 -6.77
N PHE A 27 -11.30 28.78 -6.73
CA PHE A 27 -10.04 29.01 -6.00
C PHE A 27 -8.88 29.22 -6.99
N LYS A 28 -8.20 30.37 -6.87
CA LYS A 28 -6.84 30.58 -7.38
C LYS A 28 -6.03 31.48 -6.44
N ASN A 29 -4.75 31.12 -6.36
CA ASN A 29 -3.55 31.90 -6.04
C ASN A 29 -2.93 31.81 -4.62
N VAL A 30 -1.90 30.96 -4.55
CA VAL A 30 -0.48 31.23 -4.21
C VAL A 30 -0.15 32.49 -3.38
N CYS A 31 0.54 32.26 -2.24
CA CYS A 31 1.44 33.23 -1.60
C CYS A 31 2.71 32.52 -1.07
N PHE A 32 3.87 33.13 -1.30
CA PHE A 32 5.22 32.81 -0.80
C PHE A 32 5.45 33.38 0.61
N GLY A 33 6.34 32.78 1.43
CA GLY A 33 6.94 33.49 2.58
C GLY A 33 7.66 32.66 3.66
N ASN A 34 9.01 32.70 3.59
CA ASN A 34 10.04 32.72 4.66
C ASN A 34 10.23 31.63 5.74
N ASN A 35 11.33 30.89 5.54
CA ASN A 35 12.45 30.59 6.44
C ASN A 35 12.31 30.86 7.96
N SER A 36 12.41 29.80 8.78
CA SER A 36 13.03 29.86 10.11
C SER A 36 13.49 28.48 10.59
N ASN A 37 14.70 28.48 11.14
CA ASN A 37 15.49 27.35 11.61
C ASN A 37 14.75 26.36 12.53
N LYS A 38 14.77 25.07 12.17
CA LYS A 38 14.64 23.98 13.14
C LYS A 38 15.67 22.89 12.84
N ARG A 39 16.70 22.83 13.70
CA ARG A 39 17.64 21.71 13.77
C ARG A 39 16.84 20.45 14.07
N GLN A 40 16.72 19.52 13.11
CA GLN A 40 16.23 18.17 13.38
C GLN A 40 17.41 17.26 13.64
N VAL A 41 17.55 16.88 14.91
CA VAL A 41 18.37 15.78 15.38
C VAL A 41 17.71 14.47 14.93
N LEU A 42 18.48 13.68 14.18
CA LEU A 42 18.42 12.23 13.96
C LEU A 42 17.07 11.53 14.21
N SER A 43 16.41 11.14 13.13
CA SER A 43 15.76 9.83 13.07
C SER A 43 16.36 9.09 11.88
N CYS A 44 17.06 7.99 12.16
CA CYS A 44 17.38 7.01 11.13
C CYS A 44 16.05 6.52 10.57
N SER A 45 15.62 7.12 9.45
CA SER A 45 14.48 6.65 8.71
C SER A 45 14.79 5.21 8.32
N ARG A 46 14.08 4.26 8.94
CA ARG A 46 14.14 2.84 8.62
C ARG A 46 14.09 2.74 7.09
N ARG A 47 15.19 2.32 6.46
CA ARG A 47 15.19 2.03 5.02
C ARG A 47 14.21 0.88 4.83
N LEU A 48 12.95 1.20 4.55
CA LEU A 48 12.02 0.22 3.98
C LEU A 48 12.69 -0.25 2.69
N PHE A 49 12.90 -1.55 2.56
CA PHE A 49 13.58 -2.23 1.46
C PHE A 49 12.87 -2.08 0.09
N SER A 50 12.08 -1.03 -0.09
CA SER A 50 11.30 -0.78 -1.30
C SER A 50 12.19 -0.20 -2.39
N CYS A 51 12.72 -1.07 -3.24
CA CYS A 51 13.20 -0.69 -4.58
C CYS A 51 12.06 0.00 -5.35
N LYS A 52 12.23 1.29 -5.67
CA LYS A 52 11.34 1.98 -6.61
C LYS A 52 11.93 1.86 -8.01
N ALA A 53 11.27 1.09 -8.87
CA ALA A 53 11.64 1.00 -10.28
C ALA A 53 11.42 2.36 -10.98
N ILE A 54 12.41 2.77 -11.77
CA ILE A 54 12.42 4.02 -12.53
C ILE A 54 11.97 3.67 -13.94
N TYR A 55 10.66 3.61 -14.17
CA TYR A 55 9.90 4.03 -15.37
C TYR A 55 8.51 3.38 -15.33
N ASN A 56 7.45 4.20 -15.33
CA ASN A 56 6.03 3.86 -15.13
C ASN A 56 5.65 2.95 -13.94
N PRO A 57 5.93 3.37 -12.69
CA PRO A 57 5.42 2.71 -11.46
C PRO A 57 3.89 2.86 -11.27
N GLY A 58 3.15 3.29 -12.29
CA GLY A 58 1.75 3.66 -12.19
C GLY A 58 0.79 2.48 -12.06
N ASP A 59 1.20 1.30 -12.53
CA ASP A 59 0.27 0.18 -12.75
C ASP A 59 0.42 -1.01 -11.81
N LEU A 60 1.52 -1.06 -11.05
CA LEU A 60 1.77 -2.12 -10.09
C LEU A 60 2.06 -1.55 -8.70
N ARG A 61 1.38 -2.10 -7.69
CA ARG A 61 1.53 -1.76 -6.28
C ARG A 61 2.06 -2.97 -5.51
N ILE A 62 2.87 -2.69 -4.50
CA ILE A 62 3.40 -3.72 -3.60
C ILE A 62 2.44 -3.89 -2.42
N LYS A 63 2.13 -5.14 -2.07
CA LYS A 63 1.41 -5.50 -0.85
C LYS A 63 2.22 -6.51 -0.06
N GLU A 64 2.65 -6.10 1.13
CA GLU A 64 3.34 -6.96 2.09
C GLU A 64 2.30 -7.68 2.98
N GLU A 65 2.49 -8.99 3.17
CA GLU A 65 1.71 -9.82 4.07
C GLU A 65 2.68 -10.60 4.98
N GLY A 66 2.31 -10.80 6.26
CA GLY A 66 3.22 -11.34 7.27
C GLY A 66 4.12 -10.27 7.90
N GLN A 67 4.93 -10.67 8.88
CA GLN A 67 5.90 -9.77 9.53
C GLN A 67 7.25 -9.85 8.81
N PRO A 68 7.98 -8.74 8.63
CA PRO A 68 9.35 -8.82 8.12
C PRO A 68 10.21 -9.76 8.97
N GLU A 69 11.16 -10.45 8.33
CA GLU A 69 12.07 -11.40 8.99
C GLU A 69 11.37 -12.61 9.63
N THR A 70 10.23 -13.04 9.06
CA THR A 70 9.57 -14.29 9.42
C THR A 70 9.38 -15.21 8.22
N LEU A 71 9.08 -16.49 8.48
CA LEU A 71 8.88 -17.49 7.43
C LEU A 71 7.61 -17.25 6.58
N ASP A 72 6.63 -16.55 7.15
CA ASP A 72 5.34 -16.21 6.52
C ASP A 72 5.36 -14.87 5.76
N TYR A 73 6.46 -14.12 5.80
CA TYR A 73 6.58 -12.86 5.06
C TYR A 73 6.49 -13.08 3.55
N ARG A 74 5.57 -12.37 2.89
CA ARG A 74 5.34 -12.42 1.45
C ARG A 74 5.15 -11.01 0.89
N VAL A 75 5.72 -10.78 -0.28
CA VAL A 75 5.55 -9.54 -1.04
C VAL A 75 4.80 -9.86 -2.33
N PHE A 76 3.54 -9.42 -2.40
CA PHE A 76 2.69 -9.57 -3.57
C PHE A 76 2.70 -8.30 -4.44
N PHE A 77 2.46 -8.50 -5.73
CA PHE A 77 2.21 -7.42 -6.67
C PHE A 77 0.70 -7.33 -6.93
N LEU A 78 0.18 -6.12 -6.98
CA LEU A 78 -1.21 -5.81 -7.30
C LEU A 78 -1.25 -4.90 -8.51
N ASP A 79 -2.25 -5.07 -9.37
CA ASP A 79 -2.57 -4.10 -10.40
C ASP A 79 -3.29 -2.86 -9.82
N ASN A 80 -3.62 -1.89 -10.68
CA ASN A 80 -4.42 -0.73 -10.31
C ASN A 80 -5.83 -1.05 -9.80
N SER A 81 -6.35 -2.21 -10.18
CA SER A 81 -7.65 -2.74 -9.75
C SER A 81 -7.59 -3.37 -8.36
N GLY A 82 -6.39 -3.61 -7.82
CA GLY A 82 -6.15 -4.34 -6.57
C GLY A 82 -6.12 -5.87 -6.73
N LYS A 83 -6.15 -6.38 -7.96
CA LYS A 83 -6.00 -7.82 -8.26
C LYS A 83 -4.54 -8.24 -8.15
N ARG A 84 -4.29 -9.42 -7.59
CA ARG A 84 -2.94 -10.01 -7.53
C ARG A 84 -2.39 -10.31 -8.92
N VAL A 85 -1.12 -9.99 -9.09
CA VAL A 85 -0.32 -10.15 -10.31
C VAL A 85 0.88 -11.03 -9.94
N SER A 86 1.15 -12.05 -10.75
CA SER A 86 2.34 -12.88 -10.64
C SER A 86 3.54 -12.17 -11.27
N PRO A 87 4.62 -11.89 -10.53
CA PRO A 87 5.84 -11.35 -11.13
C PRO A 87 6.53 -12.30 -12.11
N TRP A 88 6.23 -13.61 -12.04
CA TRP A 88 6.80 -14.61 -12.94
C TRP A 88 6.04 -14.72 -14.27
N HIS A 89 4.71 -14.62 -14.23
CA HIS A 89 3.87 -14.92 -15.39
C HIS A 89 3.19 -13.69 -16.01
N ASP A 90 2.84 -12.70 -15.19
CA ASP A 90 1.96 -11.60 -15.62
C ASP A 90 2.72 -10.30 -15.94
N ILE A 91 3.95 -10.12 -15.42
CA ILE A 91 4.81 -8.98 -15.77
C ILE A 91 5.50 -9.29 -17.11
N PRO A 92 5.26 -8.52 -18.18
CA PRO A 92 5.85 -8.80 -19.47
C PRO A 92 7.37 -8.58 -19.43
N LEU A 93 8.14 -9.49 -20.02
CA LEU A 93 9.60 -9.33 -20.09
C LEU A 93 10.01 -8.10 -20.92
N HIS A 94 9.37 -7.89 -22.07
CA HIS A 94 9.64 -6.76 -22.96
C HIS A 94 8.63 -5.64 -22.70
N PHE A 95 9.13 -4.44 -22.43
CA PHE A 95 8.28 -3.25 -22.31
C PHE A 95 8.09 -2.54 -23.65
N GLY A 96 9.03 -2.72 -24.59
CA GLY A 96 9.07 -2.06 -25.90
C GLY A 96 10.43 -1.41 -26.14
N ASP A 97 10.76 -1.08 -27.40
CA ASP A 97 11.96 -0.32 -27.77
C ASP A 97 13.29 -0.86 -27.21
N GLY A 98 13.41 -2.19 -27.10
CA GLY A 98 14.60 -2.84 -26.52
C GLY A 98 14.74 -2.70 -25.00
N VAL A 99 13.70 -2.20 -24.32
CA VAL A 99 13.63 -2.09 -22.87
C VAL A 99 12.98 -3.33 -22.27
N PHE A 100 13.57 -3.82 -21.18
CA PHE A 100 13.14 -5.00 -20.45
C PHE A 100 12.69 -4.64 -19.04
N ASN A 101 11.66 -5.33 -18.56
CA ASN A 101 11.29 -5.25 -17.16
C ASN A 101 12.25 -6.09 -16.32
N PHE A 102 12.65 -5.55 -15.18
CA PHE A 102 13.47 -6.21 -14.20
C PHE A 102 12.79 -6.15 -12.83
N VAL A 103 12.46 -7.31 -12.28
CA VAL A 103 11.90 -7.43 -10.93
C VAL A 103 13.05 -7.53 -9.95
N VAL A 104 13.21 -6.52 -9.10
CA VAL A 104 14.27 -6.50 -8.09
C VAL A 104 13.86 -7.37 -6.91
N GLU A 105 14.54 -8.50 -6.72
CA GLU A 105 14.32 -9.37 -5.56
C GLU A 105 15.15 -8.91 -4.35
N ILE A 106 16.43 -8.60 -4.57
CA ILE A 106 17.40 -8.26 -3.52
C ILE A 106 17.97 -6.87 -3.81
N PRO A 107 17.55 -5.82 -3.06
CA PRO A 107 18.12 -4.49 -3.17
C PRO A 107 19.63 -4.48 -2.96
N ARG A 108 20.33 -3.55 -3.62
CA ARG A 108 21.76 -3.31 -3.36
C ARG A 108 21.99 -3.01 -1.87
N GLU A 109 23.05 -3.55 -1.30
CA GLU A 109 23.39 -3.45 0.14
C GLU A 109 22.37 -4.14 1.08
N SER A 110 21.54 -5.05 0.59
CA SER A 110 20.76 -5.98 1.42
C SER A 110 21.37 -7.38 1.42
N SER A 111 21.14 -8.13 2.50
CA SER A 111 21.69 -9.49 2.67
C SER A 111 20.61 -10.57 2.71
N GLN A 112 19.34 -10.21 2.91
CA GLN A 112 18.22 -11.15 2.86
C GLN A 112 18.19 -11.81 1.48
N LYS A 113 18.32 -13.15 1.41
CA LYS A 113 18.15 -13.86 0.15
C LYS A 113 16.66 -13.96 -0.16
N MET A 114 16.12 -12.94 -0.82
CA MET A 114 14.76 -12.93 -1.34
C MET A 114 14.73 -13.57 -2.73
N GLU A 115 13.62 -14.23 -3.08
CA GLU A 115 13.40 -14.84 -4.40
C GLU A 115 11.90 -14.96 -4.70
N VAL A 116 11.54 -15.02 -5.98
CA VAL A 116 10.17 -15.37 -6.39
C VAL A 116 9.83 -16.81 -6.01
N ALA A 117 8.73 -16.98 -5.28
CA ALA A 117 8.18 -18.27 -4.87
C ALA A 117 7.43 -18.95 -6.03
N THR A 118 8.16 -19.62 -6.91
CA THR A 118 7.59 -20.34 -8.08
C THR A 118 6.63 -21.48 -7.72
N ASP A 119 6.68 -21.93 -6.46
CA ASP A 119 5.84 -22.97 -5.87
C ASP A 119 4.52 -22.45 -5.26
N GLU A 120 4.33 -21.13 -5.16
CA GLU A 120 3.18 -20.49 -4.52
C GLU A 120 2.28 -19.75 -5.51
N GLN A 121 0.97 -19.66 -5.21
CA GLN A 121 0.03 -18.93 -6.05
C GLN A 121 0.38 -17.44 -6.14
N PHE A 122 0.26 -16.89 -7.35
CA PHE A 122 0.66 -15.51 -7.68
C PHE A 122 2.16 -15.23 -7.45
N THR A 123 2.96 -16.28 -7.23
CA THR A 123 4.43 -16.25 -7.15
C THR A 123 4.98 -15.03 -6.38
N PRO A 124 4.60 -14.82 -5.11
CA PRO A 124 5.11 -13.70 -4.32
C PRO A 124 6.63 -13.77 -4.15
N ILE A 125 7.25 -12.65 -3.81
CA ILE A 125 8.65 -12.67 -3.35
C ILE A 125 8.66 -13.09 -1.87
N LYS A 126 9.50 -14.07 -1.54
CA LYS A 126 9.72 -14.59 -0.19
C LYS A 126 11.21 -14.73 0.11
N GLN A 127 11.57 -14.85 1.39
CA GLN A 127 12.96 -15.15 1.75
C GLN A 127 13.24 -16.65 1.64
N ASP A 128 14.35 -17.02 1.01
CA ASP A 128 14.85 -18.40 0.94
C ASP A 128 15.08 -18.95 2.36
N THR A 129 14.85 -20.25 2.53
CA THR A 129 15.05 -20.94 3.79
C THR A 129 16.09 -22.04 3.63
N LYS A 130 17.05 -22.09 4.57
CA LYS A 130 18.05 -23.15 4.62
C LYS A 130 18.03 -23.78 6.00
N LYS A 131 17.71 -25.08 6.06
CA LYS A 131 17.56 -25.84 7.32
C LYS A 131 16.52 -25.21 8.26
N GLY A 132 15.39 -24.76 7.70
CA GLY A 132 14.29 -24.15 8.46
C GLY A 132 14.56 -22.74 9.01
N LYS A 133 15.69 -22.12 8.64
CA LYS A 133 16.04 -20.74 9.01
C LYS A 133 16.08 -19.86 7.78
N LEU A 134 15.75 -18.58 7.97
CA LEU A 134 15.88 -17.54 6.95
C LEU A 134 17.33 -17.42 6.48
N ARG A 135 17.54 -17.36 5.17
CA ARG A 135 18.86 -17.30 4.57
C ARG A 135 19.30 -15.87 4.30
N TYR A 136 20.56 -15.59 4.63
CA TYR A 136 21.25 -14.35 4.32
C TYR A 136 22.52 -14.66 3.53
N TYR A 137 22.91 -13.75 2.64
CA TYR A 137 24.24 -13.74 2.05
C TYR A 137 25.28 -13.25 3.08
N PRO A 138 26.52 -13.77 3.01
CA PRO A 138 27.61 -13.37 3.90
C PRO A 138 28.06 -11.93 3.67
#